data_AF-A0AB94IM92-F1
#
_entry.id   AF-A0AB94IM92-F1
#
_cell.length_a   1.000
_cell.length_b   1.000
_cell.length_c   1.000
_cell.angle_alpha   90.00
_cell.angle_beta   90.00
_cell.angle_gamma   90.00
#
_symmetry.space_group_name_H-M   'P 1'
#
loop_
_entity.id
_entity.type
_entity.pdbx_description
1 polymer ?
#
loop_
_entity_poly.entity_id
_entity_poly.type
_entity_poly.pdbx_seq_one_letter_code
_entity_poly.pdbx_strand_id
1 'polypeptide(L)'
;MSEVTFTQEQLLEEITKAKNEWLEKEYNPIVQERDGLLQYKPKELSDEEKAIQTKQEELWKKEVSLSLKENGLEQFASIINISNEDELKVVVNSLTQIVNDIKVATGYVPSNHKNQNEYDVFASKGDTKGMIATKLSKLFG
;
A
#
# COMPACT_ATOMS: atom_id res chain seq x y z
N MET A 1 64.10 14.40 -42.86
CA MET A 1 63.05 14.82 -41.90
C MET A 1 63.50 16.15 -41.33
N SER A 2 62.74 17.22 -41.55
CA SER A 2 63.04 18.53 -40.96
C SER A 2 62.62 18.51 -39.49
N GLU A 3 63.57 18.59 -38.57
CA GLU A 3 63.29 18.82 -37.16
C GLU A 3 62.75 20.24 -37.02
N VAL A 4 61.46 20.36 -36.70
CA VAL A 4 60.84 21.64 -36.36
C VAL A 4 61.27 21.98 -34.94
N THR A 5 62.27 22.85 -34.81
CA THR A 5 62.71 23.37 -33.50
C THR A 5 61.84 24.58 -33.14
N PHE A 6 60.93 24.41 -32.18
CA PHE A 6 60.13 25.51 -31.63
C PHE A 6 60.94 26.31 -30.60
N THR A 7 60.80 27.64 -30.59
CA THR A 7 61.32 28.45 -29.47
C THR A 7 60.44 28.24 -28.23
N GLN A 8 60.99 28.45 -27.03
CA GLN A 8 60.20 28.31 -25.79
C GLN A 8 58.98 29.23 -25.77
N GLU A 9 59.08 30.41 -26.38
CA GLU A 9 57.99 31.38 -26.49
C GLU A 9 56.85 30.86 -27.40
N GLN A 10 57.17 30.26 -28.55
CA GLN A 10 56.18 29.64 -29.44
C GLN A 10 55.49 28.45 -28.78
N LEU A 11 56.23 27.65 -28.00
CA LEU A 11 55.66 26.53 -27.25
C LEU A 11 54.70 27.02 -26.17
N LEU A 12 55.06 28.08 -25.43
CA LEU A 12 54.21 28.70 -24.42
C LEU A 12 52.92 29.30 -25.01
N GLU A 13 53.02 29.92 -26.18
CA GLU A 13 51.88 30.50 -26.88
C GLU A 13 50.89 29.42 -27.34
N GLU A 14 51.38 28.32 -27.95
CA GLU A 14 50.54 27.18 -28.36
C GLU A 14 49.90 26.47 -27.16
N ILE A 15 50.62 26.30 -26.04
CA ILE A 15 50.06 25.75 -24.80
C ILE A 15 48.94 26.65 -24.26
N THR A 16 49.14 27.97 -24.29
CA THR A 16 48.15 28.93 -23.81
C THR A 16 46.91 28.92 -24.68
N LYS A 17 47.08 28.86 -26.00
CA LYS A 17 45.98 28.75 -26.96
C LYS A 17 45.20 27.44 -26.77
N ALA A 18 45.91 26.31 -26.70
CA ALA A 18 45.29 25.00 -26.48
C ALA A 18 44.53 24.95 -25.14
N LYS A 19 45.08 25.57 -24.09
CA LYS A 19 44.42 25.68 -22.79
C LYS A 19 43.14 26.52 -22.87
N ASN A 20 43.18 27.66 -23.57
CA ASN A 20 42.00 28.51 -23.75
C ASN A 20 40.92 27.81 -24.58
N GLU A 21 41.31 27.13 -25.66
CA GLU A 21 40.38 26.34 -26.47
C GLU A 21 39.73 25.22 -25.67
N TRP A 22 40.49 24.50 -24.84
CA TRP A 22 39.95 23.47 -23.95
C TRP A 22 39.00 24.06 -22.90
N LEU A 23 39.33 25.22 -22.32
CA LEU A 23 38.47 25.89 -21.35
C LEU A 23 37.12 26.27 -21.98
N GLU A 24 37.12 26.82 -23.20
CA GLU A 24 35.91 27.28 -23.88
C GLU A 24 35.07 26.14 -24.44
N LYS A 25 35.70 25.14 -25.08
CA LYS A 25 34.98 24.09 -25.82
C LYS A 25 34.58 22.91 -24.94
N GLU A 26 35.35 22.62 -23.90
CA GLU A 26 35.15 21.41 -23.09
C GLU A 26 34.76 21.78 -21.65
N TYR A 27 35.58 22.58 -20.96
CA TYR A 27 35.38 22.82 -19.53
C TYR A 27 34.12 23.65 -19.22
N ASN A 28 33.94 24.79 -19.91
CA ASN A 28 32.82 25.70 -19.65
C ASN A 28 31.45 25.04 -19.94
N PRO A 29 31.25 24.31 -21.06
CA PRO A 29 29.99 23.60 -21.30
C PRO A 29 29.69 22.53 -20.24
N ILE A 30 30.69 21.75 -19.82
CA ILE A 30 30.51 20.73 -18.78
C ILE A 30 30.13 21.37 -17.44
N VAL A 31 30.75 22.50 -17.10
CA VAL A 31 30.42 23.26 -15.88
C VAL A 31 28.99 23.80 -15.94
N GLN A 32 28.57 24.36 -17.08
CA GLN A 32 27.20 24.84 -17.27
C GLN A 32 26.17 23.71 -17.19
N GLU A 33 26.45 22.56 -17.81
CA GLU A 33 25.58 21.38 -17.75
C GLU A 33 25.48 20.86 -16.30
N ARG A 34 26.61 20.71 -15.61
CA ARG A 34 26.63 20.34 -14.19
C ARG A 34 25.80 21.30 -13.35
N ASP A 35 25.98 22.60 -13.52
CA ASP A 35 25.27 23.61 -12.73
C ASP A 35 23.78 23.62 -13.06
N GLY A 36 23.42 23.37 -14.31
CA GLY A 36 22.04 23.11 -14.73
C GLY A 36 21.45 21.85 -14.10
N LEU A 37 22.25 20.80 -13.87
CA LEU A 37 21.79 19.55 -13.27
C LEU A 37 21.62 19.62 -11.75
N LEU A 38 22.33 20.52 -11.07
CA LEU A 38 22.25 20.68 -9.61
C LEU A 38 20.83 21.01 -9.11
N GLN A 39 19.99 21.64 -9.95
CA GLN A 39 18.59 21.94 -9.60
C GLN A 39 17.74 20.67 -9.41
N TYR A 40 18.13 19.55 -10.01
CA TYR A 40 17.46 18.26 -9.88
C TYR A 40 18.03 17.40 -8.75
N LYS A 41 19.04 17.91 -8.02
CA LYS A 41 19.56 17.19 -6.85
C LYS A 41 18.40 17.03 -5.86
N PRO A 42 18.08 15.80 -5.44
CA PRO A 42 17.08 15.57 -4.40
C PRO A 42 17.43 16.44 -3.20
N LYS A 43 16.44 17.18 -2.66
CA LYS A 43 16.65 17.91 -1.41
C LYS A 43 17.06 16.89 -0.36
N GLU A 44 18.24 17.07 0.21
CA GLU A 44 18.63 16.34 1.39
C GLU A 44 17.72 16.83 2.51
N LEU A 45 16.80 15.95 2.92
CA LEU A 45 15.97 16.17 4.10
C LEU A 45 16.91 16.46 5.27
N SER A 46 16.63 17.52 6.02
CA SER A 46 17.37 17.81 7.24
C SER A 46 17.27 16.63 8.21
N ASP A 47 18.19 16.54 9.16
CA ASP A 47 18.13 15.47 10.17
C ASP A 47 16.82 15.53 10.99
N GLU A 48 16.24 16.73 11.15
CA GLU A 48 14.93 16.93 11.77
C GLU A 48 13.80 16.40 10.90
N GLU A 49 13.82 16.65 9.59
CA GLU A 49 12.81 16.15 8.65
C GLU A 49 12.83 14.61 8.56
N LYS A 50 14.02 14.00 8.53
CA LYS A 50 14.17 12.54 8.59
C LYS A 50 13.65 11.95 9.89
N ALA A 51 13.90 12.61 11.02
CA ALA A 51 13.42 12.17 12.31
C ALA A 51 11.89 12.25 12.40
N ILE A 52 11.27 13.29 11.83
CA ILE A 52 9.81 13.44 11.75
C ILE A 52 9.21 12.37 10.85
N GLN A 53 9.78 12.14 9.67
CA GLN A 53 9.32 11.10 8.74
C GLN A 53 9.36 9.71 9.40
N THR A 54 10.48 9.37 10.04
CA THR A 54 10.62 8.09 10.75
C THR A 54 9.55 7.95 11.85
N LYS A 55 9.32 9.00 12.64
CA LYS A 55 8.27 8.99 13.67
C LYS A 55 6.86 8.81 13.08
N GLN A 56 6.57 9.46 11.96
CA GLN A 56 5.28 9.30 11.27
C GLN A 56 5.09 7.87 10.76
N GLU A 57 6.12 7.28 10.16
CA GLU A 57 6.07 5.88 9.70
C GLU A 57 5.89 4.90 10.86
N GLU A 58 6.56 5.14 12.00
CA GLU A 58 6.39 4.32 13.21
C GLU A 58 4.98 4.45 13.81
N LEU A 59 4.45 5.67 13.89
CA LEU A 59 3.08 5.92 14.37
C LEU A 59 2.06 5.25 13.46
N TRP A 60 2.22 5.39 12.15
CA TRP A 60 1.35 4.75 11.18
C TRP A 60 1.34 3.23 11.31
N LYS A 61 2.52 2.60 11.43
CA LYS A 61 2.63 1.15 11.67
C LYS A 61 1.93 0.72 12.95
N LYS A 62 2.02 1.51 14.02
CA LYS A 62 1.32 1.24 15.28
C LYS A 62 -0.19 1.38 15.13
N GLU A 63 -0.67 2.40 14.42
CA GLU A 63 -2.10 2.61 14.15
C GLU A 63 -2.69 1.44 13.35
N VAL A 64 -2.02 1.02 12.27
CA VAL A 64 -2.42 -0.17 11.48
C VAL A 64 -2.47 -1.41 12.37
N SER A 65 -1.42 -1.66 13.16
CA SER A 65 -1.35 -2.82 14.06
C SER A 65 -2.47 -2.81 15.11
N LEU A 66 -2.76 -1.65 15.71
CA LEU A 66 -3.82 -1.48 16.69
C LEU A 66 -5.20 -1.73 16.06
N SER A 67 -5.47 -1.14 14.91
CA SER A 67 -6.74 -1.29 14.19
C SER A 67 -7.01 -2.75 13.82
N LEU A 68 -5.98 -3.46 13.33
CA LEU A 68 -6.10 -4.90 13.05
C LEU A 68 -6.38 -5.70 14.33
N LYS A 69 -5.70 -5.38 15.43
CA LYS A 69 -5.90 -6.05 16.72
C LYS A 69 -7.31 -5.85 17.28
N GLU A 70 -7.83 -4.62 17.22
CA GLU A 70 -9.19 -4.30 17.68
C GLU A 70 -10.28 -5.09 16.94
N ASN A 71 -10.01 -5.44 15.68
CA ASN A 71 -10.92 -6.24 14.85
C ASN A 71 -10.59 -7.76 14.86
N GLY A 72 -9.64 -8.20 15.69
CA GLY A 72 -9.23 -9.62 15.77
C GLY A 72 -8.48 -10.12 14.52
N LEU A 73 -7.88 -9.20 13.75
CA LEU A 73 -7.16 -9.45 12.51
C LEU A 73 -5.63 -9.42 12.70
N GLU A 74 -5.16 -9.52 13.94
CA GLU A 74 -3.74 -9.49 14.32
C GLU A 74 -2.87 -10.50 13.54
N GLN A 75 -3.43 -11.65 13.18
CA GLN A 75 -2.76 -12.71 12.41
C GLN A 75 -2.40 -12.26 10.99
N PHE A 76 -3.04 -11.22 10.47
CA PHE A 76 -2.79 -10.67 9.14
C PHE A 76 -1.79 -9.52 9.13
N ALA A 77 -1.31 -9.07 10.30
CA ALA A 77 -0.44 -7.90 10.41
C ALA A 77 0.89 -8.03 9.64
N SER A 78 1.39 -9.24 9.43
CA SER A 78 2.65 -9.49 8.71
C SER A 78 2.53 -9.39 7.18
N ILE A 79 1.32 -9.47 6.63
CA ILE A 79 1.07 -9.49 5.18
C ILE A 79 0.38 -8.22 4.68
N ILE A 80 -0.10 -7.38 5.59
CA ILE A 80 -0.83 -6.16 5.27
C ILE A 80 0.16 -5.00 5.18
N ASN A 81 0.24 -4.38 4.00
CA ASN A 81 0.96 -3.14 3.78
C ASN A 81 -0.04 -2.09 3.27
N ILE A 82 -0.32 -1.08 4.08
CA ILE A 82 -1.33 -0.07 3.80
C ILE A 82 -0.68 1.30 3.84
N SER A 83 -1.03 2.15 2.87
CA SER A 83 -0.41 3.46 2.71
C SER A 83 -1.24 4.61 3.28
N ASN A 84 -2.53 4.40 3.53
CA ASN A 84 -3.44 5.43 4.04
C ASN A 84 -4.63 4.86 4.85
N GLU A 85 -5.35 5.75 5.52
CA GLU A 85 -6.45 5.42 6.43
C GLU A 85 -7.69 4.85 5.71
N ASP A 86 -7.98 5.31 4.49
CA ASP A 86 -9.15 4.84 3.74
C ASP A 86 -8.95 3.40 3.28
N GLU A 87 -7.76 3.06 2.78
CA GLU A 87 -7.37 1.69 2.49
C GLU A 87 -7.44 0.81 3.75
N LEU A 88 -6.99 1.31 4.91
CA LEU A 88 -7.06 0.57 6.16
C LEU A 88 -8.50 0.20 6.51
N LYS A 89 -9.44 1.15 6.42
CA LYS A 89 -10.86 0.90 6.69
C LYS A 89 -11.44 -0.14 5.72
N VAL A 90 -11.13 -0.03 4.43
CA VAL A 90 -11.62 -0.98 3.41
C VAL A 90 -11.08 -2.39 3.66
N VAL A 91 -9.77 -2.51 3.94
CA VAL A 91 -9.11 -3.79 4.22
C VAL A 91 -9.66 -4.43 5.49
N VAL A 92 -9.78 -3.67 6.58
CA VAL A 92 -10.32 -4.15 7.85
C VAL A 92 -11.76 -4.65 7.69
N ASN A 93 -12.61 -3.91 7.00
CA ASN A 93 -13.99 -4.32 6.75
C ASN A 93 -14.06 -5.60 5.93
N SER A 94 -13.27 -5.69 4.85
CA SER A 94 -13.23 -6.85 3.97
C SER A 94 -12.75 -8.10 4.69
N LEU A 95 -11.67 -7.99 5.46
CA LEU A 95 -11.12 -9.11 6.23
C LEU A 95 -12.07 -9.56 7.33
N THR A 96 -12.70 -8.62 8.03
CA THR A 96 -13.71 -8.94 9.05
C THR A 96 -14.88 -9.71 8.44
N GLN A 97 -15.35 -9.30 7.27
CA GLN A 97 -16.42 -10.00 6.55
C GLN A 97 -15.99 -11.43 6.17
N ILE A 98 -14.81 -11.59 5.58
CA ILE A 98 -14.26 -12.91 5.21
C ILE A 98 -14.16 -13.83 6.44
N VAL A 99 -13.63 -13.32 7.55
CA VAL A 99 -13.51 -14.10 8.80
C VAL A 99 -14.88 -14.52 9.32
N ASN A 100 -15.88 -13.64 9.25
CA ASN A 100 -17.24 -13.96 9.66
C ASN A 100 -17.89 -15.00 8.75
N ASP A 101 -17.73 -14.87 7.43
CA ASP A 101 -18.27 -15.83 6.45
C ASP A 101 -17.64 -17.21 6.66
N ILE A 102 -16.33 -17.28 6.91
CA ILE A 102 -15.64 -18.52 7.23
C ILE A 102 -16.17 -19.11 8.55
N LYS A 103 -16.34 -18.30 9.61
CA LYS A 103 -16.90 -18.76 10.89
C LYS A 103 -18.31 -19.34 10.72
N VAL A 104 -19.14 -18.75 9.87
CA VAL A 104 -20.49 -19.26 9.58
C VAL A 104 -20.41 -20.56 8.79
N ALA A 105 -19.58 -20.61 7.75
CA ALA A 105 -19.47 -21.78 6.87
C ALA A 105 -18.82 -23.00 7.56
N THR A 106 -17.86 -22.76 8.46
CA THR A 106 -17.12 -23.80 9.20
C THR A 106 -17.66 -24.03 10.61
N GLY A 107 -18.58 -23.19 11.05
CA GLY A 107 -19.21 -23.28 12.36
C GLY A 107 -19.98 -24.58 12.52
N TYR A 108 -20.00 -25.09 13.75
CA TYR A 108 -20.77 -26.29 14.08
C TYR A 108 -22.26 -26.05 13.83
N VAL A 109 -22.82 -26.78 12.86
CA VAL A 109 -24.26 -26.89 12.66
C VAL A 109 -24.77 -28.04 13.54
N PRO A 110 -25.56 -27.78 14.60
CA PRO A 110 -26.05 -28.85 15.46
C PRO A 110 -26.87 -29.83 14.64
N SER A 111 -26.58 -31.13 14.74
CA SER A 111 -27.29 -32.18 13.99
C SER A 111 -28.78 -32.32 14.35
N ASN A 112 -29.25 -31.57 15.34
CA ASN A 112 -30.62 -31.58 15.84
C ASN A 112 -31.30 -30.19 15.72
N HIS A 113 -31.01 -29.44 14.66
CA HIS A 113 -31.89 -28.35 14.27
C HIS A 113 -33.21 -28.98 13.81
N LYS A 114 -34.25 -28.91 14.65
CA LYS A 114 -35.61 -29.23 14.19
C LYS A 114 -35.88 -28.35 12.99
N ASN A 115 -35.90 -28.93 11.80
CA ASN A 115 -36.50 -28.27 10.64
C ASN A 115 -37.91 -27.88 11.06
N GLN A 116 -38.16 -26.58 11.12
CA GLN A 116 -39.46 -26.05 11.51
C GLN A 116 -40.46 -26.58 10.48
N ASN A 117 -41.35 -27.48 10.91
CA ASN A 117 -42.36 -27.99 9.99
C ASN A 117 -43.37 -26.86 9.68
N GLU A 118 -44.10 -26.96 8.57
CA GLU A 118 -45.02 -25.90 8.16
C GLU A 118 -46.03 -25.52 9.26
N TYR A 119 -46.48 -26.50 10.04
CA TYR A 119 -47.36 -26.25 11.19
C TYR A 119 -46.68 -25.38 12.26
N ASP A 120 -45.42 -25.64 12.61
CA ASP A 120 -44.64 -24.87 13.57
C ASP A 120 -44.36 -23.45 13.06
N VAL A 121 -44.22 -23.27 11.73
CA VAL A 121 -44.11 -21.94 11.10
C VAL A 121 -45.42 -21.17 11.27
N PHE A 122 -46.58 -21.76 10.94
CA PHE A 122 -47.88 -21.11 11.12
C PHE A 122 -48.22 -20.83 12.58
N ALA A 123 -47.86 -21.75 13.49
CA ALA A 123 -48.04 -21.58 14.93
C ALA A 123 -47.24 -20.39 15.47
N SER A 124 -45.98 -20.22 15.06
CA SER A 124 -45.14 -19.08 15.46
C SER A 124 -45.66 -17.72 14.95
N LYS A 125 -46.40 -17.71 13.83
CA LYS A 125 -47.00 -16.51 13.23
C LYS A 125 -48.42 -16.24 13.73
N GLY A 126 -48.98 -17.10 14.58
CA GLY A 126 -50.38 -17.02 15.01
C GLY A 126 -51.40 -17.29 13.89
N ASP A 127 -50.97 -17.90 12.79
CA ASP A 127 -51.83 -18.19 11.63
C ASP A 127 -52.63 -19.48 11.85
N THR A 128 -53.77 -19.34 12.51
CA THR A 128 -54.69 -20.44 12.78
C THR A 128 -55.23 -21.11 11.51
N LYS A 129 -55.40 -20.37 10.41
CA LYS A 129 -55.86 -20.95 9.13
C LYS A 129 -54.77 -21.83 8.52
N GLY A 130 -53.54 -21.34 8.48
CA GLY A 130 -52.37 -22.10 8.03
C GLY A 130 -52.14 -23.36 8.86
N MET A 131 -52.31 -23.28 10.19
CA MET A 131 -52.22 -24.43 11.10
C MET A 131 -53.29 -25.51 10.81
N ILE A 132 -54.53 -25.11 10.56
CA ILE A 132 -55.62 -26.03 10.23
C ILE A 132 -55.39 -26.65 8.85
N ALA A 133 -55.00 -25.84 7.86
CA ALA A 133 -54.71 -26.32 6.51
C ALA A 133 -53.60 -27.37 6.49
N THR A 134 -52.50 -27.14 7.22
CA THR A 134 -51.41 -28.13 7.35
C THR A 134 -51.86 -29.41 8.02
N LYS A 135 -52.70 -29.34 9.07
CA LYS A 135 -53.26 -30.55 9.70
C LYS A 135 -54.16 -31.32 8.76
N LEU A 136 -55.06 -30.64 8.04
CA LEU A 136 -55.99 -31.27 7.10
C LEU A 136 -55.25 -31.89 5.90
N SER A 137 -54.29 -31.18 5.32
CA SER A 137 -53.45 -31.71 4.25
C SER A 137 -52.66 -32.95 4.68
N LYS A 138 -52.28 -33.05 5.96
CA LYS A 138 -51.58 -34.22 6.50
C LYS A 138 -52.52 -35.41 6.80
N LEU A 139 -53.81 -35.15 7.01
CA LEU A 139 -54.82 -36.16 7.27
C LEU A 139 -55.50 -36.69 6.00
N PHE A 140 -55.58 -35.86 4.95
CA PHE A 140 -56.39 -36.13 3.75
C PHE A 140 -55.65 -35.92 2.43
N GLY A 141 -54.40 -35.46 2.46
CA GLY A 141 -53.52 -35.37 1.30
C GLY A 141 -52.64 -36.59 1.12
#